data_AF-A0A3B9YM73-F1
#
_entry.id   AF-A0A3B9YM73-F1
#
_cell.length_a   1.000
_cell.length_b   1.000
_cell.length_c   1.000
_cell.angle_alpha   90.00
_cell.angle_beta   90.00
_cell.angle_gamma   90.00
#
_symmetry.space_group_name_H-M   'P 1'
#
loop_
_entity.id
_entity.type
_entity.pdbx_description
1 polymer ?
#
loop_
_entity_poly.entity_id
_entity_poly.type
_entity_poly.pdbx_seq_one_letter_code
_entity_poly.pdbx_strand_id
1 'polypeptide(L)' 'MRSMPKLASVFDGKKFLWNGVLYETRQQASEVQAGYDKEGFETRLSEEDGKHLVYSRRVSAQQTAAGGN' A
#
# COMPACT_ATOMS: atom_id res chain seq x y z
N MET A 1 -23.68 -5.60 -7.73
CA MET A 1 -23.07 -4.60 -6.83
C MET A 1 -21.67 -4.30 -7.36
N ARG A 2 -21.28 -3.03 -7.54
CA ARG A 2 -19.86 -2.72 -7.69
C ARG A 2 -19.18 -3.13 -6.39
N SER A 3 -18.20 -4.03 -6.46
CA SER A 3 -17.33 -4.30 -5.31
C SER A 3 -16.66 -2.98 -4.95
N MET A 4 -16.96 -2.47 -3.76
CA MET A 4 -16.26 -1.33 -3.22
C MET A 4 -14.92 -1.86 -2.72
N PRO A 5 -13.78 -1.29 -3.15
CA PRO A 5 -12.50 -1.75 -2.68
C PRO A 5 -12.40 -1.61 -1.18
N LYS A 6 -11.70 -2.56 -0.55
CA LYS A 6 -11.55 -2.54 0.90
C LYS A 6 -10.73 -1.32 1.32
N LEU A 7 -11.31 -0.46 2.16
CA LEU A 7 -10.65 0.71 2.74
C LEU A 7 -9.37 0.36 3.52
N ALA A 8 -9.32 -0.83 4.10
CA ALA A 8 -8.14 -1.35 4.74
C ALA A 8 -8.01 -2.85 4.48
N SER A 9 -6.77 -3.28 4.28
CA SER A 9 -6.40 -4.68 4.06
C SER A 9 -5.27 -5.07 5.00
N VAL A 10 -5.26 -6.33 5.43
CA VAL A 10 -4.22 -6.88 6.29
C VAL A 10 -3.25 -7.66 5.41
N PHE A 11 -1.99 -7.23 5.40
CA PHE A 11 -0.89 -7.90 4.73
C PHE A 11 0.14 -8.28 5.78
N ASP A 12 0.56 -9.55 5.81
CA ASP A 12 1.55 -10.06 6.78
C ASP A 12 1.19 -9.77 8.25
N GLY A 13 -0.10 -9.86 8.59
CA GLY A 13 -0.61 -9.52 9.93
C GLY A 13 -0.63 -8.01 10.26
N LYS A 14 -0.13 -7.15 9.37
CA LYS A 14 -0.16 -5.69 9.52
C LYS A 14 -1.33 -5.08 8.75
N LYS A 15 -2.03 -4.13 9.35
CA LYS A 15 -3.10 -3.37 8.69
C LYS A 15 -2.52 -2.23 7.86
N PHE A 16 -2.93 -2.16 6.60
CA PHE A 16 -2.64 -1.06 5.67
C PHE A 16 -3.94 -0.39 5.23
N LEU A 17 -3.85 0.90 4.92
CA LEU A 17 -4.97 1.73 4.49
C LEU A 17 -4.85 2.02 3.00
N TRP A 18 -5.95 1.86 2.28
CA TRP A 18 -6.02 2.26 0.88
C TRP A 18 -5.98 3.80 0.79
N ASN A 19 -5.24 4.31 -0.18
CA ASN A 19 -5.16 5.75 -0.44
C ASN A 19 -6.43 6.35 -1.08
N GLY A 20 -7.45 5.53 -1.39
CA GLY A 20 -8.71 5.97 -1.99
C GLY A 20 -8.66 6.21 -3.49
N VAL A 21 -7.53 5.89 -4.15
CA VAL A 21 -7.33 6.08 -5.58
C VAL A 21 -7.22 4.73 -6.28
N LEU A 22 -7.97 4.59 -7.38
CA LEU A 22 -7.89 3.45 -8.29
C LEU A 22 -6.99 3.84 -9.47
N TYR A 23 -5.93 3.08 -9.69
CA TYR A 23 -5.01 3.29 -10.79
C TYR A 23 -5.32 2.32 -11.93
N GLU A 24 -5.27 2.80 -13.17
CA GLU A 24 -5.50 1.98 -14.36
C GLU A 24 -4.31 1.05 -14.61
N THR A 25 -3.10 1.52 -14.31
CA THR A 25 -1.87 0.78 -14.58
C THR A 25 -1.04 0.58 -13.32
N ARG A 26 -0.30 -0.53 -13.31
CA ARG A 26 0.69 -0.81 -12.26
C ARG A 26 1.74 0.28 -12.14
N GLN A 27 2.12 0.91 -13.25
CA GLN A 27 3.14 1.97 -13.24
C GLN A 27 2.69 3.18 -12.43
N GLN A 28 1.46 3.66 -12.62
CA GLN A 28 0.90 4.77 -11.84
C GLN A 28 0.88 4.45 -10.33
N ALA A 29 0.44 3.23 -9.99
CA ALA A 29 0.42 2.77 -8.61
C ALA A 29 1.84 2.66 -8.02
N SER A 30 2.82 2.19 -8.82
CA SER A 30 4.23 2.08 -8.41
C SER A 30 4.90 3.42 -8.17
N GLU A 31 4.59 4.45 -8.97
CA GLU A 31 5.09 5.81 -8.76
C GLU A 31 4.61 6.38 -7.42
N VAL A 32 3.35 6.13 -7.06
CA VAL A 32 2.78 6.53 -5.78
C VAL A 32 3.39 5.75 -4.61
N GLN A 33 3.63 4.44 -4.78
CA GLN A 33 4.37 3.65 -3.77
C GLN A 33 5.75 4.25 -3.50
N ALA A 34 6.50 4.60 -4.54
CA ALA A 34 7.83 5.19 -4.40
C ALA A 34 7.81 6.55 -3.67
N GLY A 35 6.71 7.31 -3.77
CA GLY A 35 6.50 8.53 -2.97
C GLY A 35 6.35 8.22 -1.48
N TYR A 36 5.44 7.32 -1.15
CA TYR A 36 5.18 6.88 0.22
C TYR A 36 6.40 6.24 0.90
N ASP A 37 7.18 5.44 0.17
CA ASP A 37 8.39 4.81 0.69
C ASP A 37 9.43 5.88 1.10
N LYS A 38 9.55 6.99 0.36
CA LYS A 38 10.41 8.13 0.71
C LYS A 38 9.93 8.87 1.96
N GLU A 39 8.62 8.86 2.20
CA GLU A 39 8.01 9.45 3.40
C GLU A 39 8.07 8.50 4.63
N GLY A 40 8.68 7.32 4.50
CA GLY A 40 8.81 6.34 5.59
C GLY A 40 7.55 5.49 5.81
N PHE A 41 6.70 5.35 4.79
CA PHE A 41 5.59 4.42 4.81
C PHE A 41 6.00 3.08 4.22
N GLU A 42 5.40 1.99 4.72
CA GLU A 42 5.42 0.69 4.07
C GLU A 42 4.22 0.65 3.12
N THR A 43 4.45 0.26 1.87
CA THR A 43 3.39 0.18 0.86
C THR A 43 3.15 -1.22 0.33
N ARG A 44 1.91 -1.50 -0.05
CA ARG A 44 1.47 -2.74 -0.71
C ARG A 44 0.58 -2.41 -1.88
N LEU A 45 0.78 -3.14 -2.98
CA LEU A 45 0.00 -2.99 -4.20
C LEU A 45 -0.93 -4.19 -4.32
N SER A 46 -2.20 -3.94 -4.59
CA SER A 46 -3.21 -4.97 -4.83
C SER A 46 -3.92 -4.69 -6.14
N GLU A 47 -4.33 -5.73 -6.85
CA GLU A 47 -5.18 -5.61 -8.03
C GLU A 47 -6.61 -6.05 -7.66
N GLU A 48 -7.60 -5.25 -8.04
CA GLU A 48 -9.02 -5.56 -7.86
C GLU A 48 -9.80 -5.06 -9.09
N ASP A 49 -10.59 -5.93 -9.72
CA ASP A 49 -11.36 -5.62 -10.94
C ASP A 49 -10.52 -4.97 -12.08
N GLY A 50 -9.26 -5.40 -12.23
CA GLY A 50 -8.32 -4.85 -13.23
C GLY A 50 -7.82 -3.44 -12.90
N LYS A 51 -8.13 -2.91 -11.72
CA LYS A 51 -7.56 -1.67 -11.19
C LYS A 51 -6.48 -2.00 -10.17
N HIS A 52 -5.53 -1.10 -10.04
CA HIS A 52 -4.42 -1.20 -9.10
C HIS A 52 -4.70 -0.27 -7.92
N LEU A 53 -4.51 -0.80 -6.71
CA LEU A 53 -4.76 -0.12 -5.45
C LEU A 53 -3.45 -0.02 -4.67
N VAL A 54 -3.22 1.16 -4.09
CA VAL A 54 -2.05 1.41 -3.25
C VAL A 54 -2.50 1.49 -1.80
N TYR A 55 -2.02 0.55 -1.01
CA TYR A 55 -2.19 0.49 0.42
C TYR A 55 -0.92 1.01 1.10
N SER A 56 -1.05 1.90 2.07
CA SER A 56 0.08 2.44 2.84
C SER A 56 -0.12 2.29 4.34
N ARG A 57 1.00 2.26 5.06
CA ARG A 57 1.05 2.22 6.52
C ARG A 57 2.25 3.02 6.99
N ARG A 58 2.08 3.88 7.99
CA ARG A 58 3.22 4.52 8.65
C ARG A 58 4.05 3.48 9.41
N VAL A 59 5.35 3.51 9.19
CA VAL A 59 6.32 2.74 9.98
C VAL A 59 6.97 3.73 10.95
N SER A 60 6.68 3.61 12.24
CA SER A 60 7.43 4.37 13.24
C SER A 60 8.91 3.97 13.15
N ALA A 61 9.84 4.92 13.30
CA ALA A 61 11.28 4.69 13.19
C ALA A 61 11.84 3.56 14.08
N GLN A 62 11.11 3.14 15.12
CA GLN A 62 11.47 1.98 15.96
C GLN A 62 11.24 0.62 15.28
N GLN A 63 10.45 0.55 14.19
CA GLN A 63 10.05 -0.70 13.54
C GLN A 63 10.87 -1.02 12.27
N THR A 64 11.83 -0.17 11.89
CA THR A 64 12.80 -0.48 10.82
C THR A 64 14.01 -1.30 11.32
N ALA A 65 14.06 -1.65 12.61
CA ALA A 65 15.01 -2.59 13.17
C ALA A 65 14.58 -4.04 12.91
N ALA A 66 14.63 -4.48 11.65
CA ALA A 66 14.62 -5.91 11.30
C ALA A 66 15.35 -6.09 9.97
N GLY A 67 16.68 -6.06 10.07
CA GLY A 67 17.60 -6.24 8.95
C GLY A 67 19.00 -6.62 9.42
N GLY A 68 19.14 -7.82 10.02
CA GLY A 68 20.35 -8.64 9.85
C GLY A 68 21.37 -8.70 10.99
N ASN A 69 21.38 -9.88 11.62
CA ASN A 69 22.43 -10.58 12.40
C ASN A 69 22.82 -10.05 13.78
#